data_AF-A0A6L3N7Y5-F1
#
_entry.id   AF-A0A6L3N7Y5-F1
#
_cell.length_a   1.000
_cell.length_b   1.000
_cell.length_c   1.000
_cell.angle_alpha   90.00
_cell.angle_beta   90.00
_cell.angle_gamma   90.00
#
_symmetry.space_group_name_H-M   'P 1'
#
loop_
_entity.id
_entity.type
_entity.pdbx_description
1 polymer ?
#
loop_
_entity_poly.entity_id
_entity_poly.type
_entity_poly.pdbx_seq_one_letter_code
_entity_poly.pdbx_strand_id
1 'polypeptide(L)'
;MLKRRWFSLLLVTLCLIATHAYAQGSLELDTDGTPRVLTRQALLARADATDIHVPHDIAYGRPMTFRAVPFAALLGDTPLPADGVLETRAADGFAAQLPLD
;
A
#
# COMPACT_ATOMS: atom_id res chain seq x y z
N MET A 1 -34.24 27.69 -21.32
CA MET A 1 -33.95 26.24 -21.53
C MET A 1 -32.50 25.95 -21.89
N LEU A 2 -31.80 26.81 -22.65
CA LEU A 2 -30.40 26.62 -23.06
C LEU A 2 -29.40 26.56 -21.88
N LYS A 3 -29.54 27.46 -20.89
CA LYS A 3 -28.69 27.48 -19.68
C LYS A 3 -28.74 26.18 -18.87
N ARG A 4 -29.90 25.51 -18.84
CA ARG A 4 -30.11 24.23 -18.15
C ARG A 4 -29.43 23.05 -18.86
N ARG A 5 -29.39 23.10 -20.20
CA ARG A 5 -28.66 22.12 -21.02
C ARG A 5 -27.15 22.24 -20.84
N TRP A 6 -26.63 23.46 -20.78
CA TRP A 6 -25.21 23.71 -20.57
C TRP A 6 -24.76 23.30 -19.18
N PHE A 7 -25.58 23.57 -18.17
CA PHE A 7 -25.33 23.10 -16.81
C PHE A 7 -25.31 21.56 -16.73
N SER A 8 -26.24 20.89 -17.41
CA SER A 8 -26.27 19.42 -17.46
C SER A 8 -25.05 18.85 -18.19
N LEU A 9 -24.63 19.48 -19.28
CA LEU A 9 -23.44 19.07 -20.04
C LEU A 9 -22.16 19.24 -19.19
N LEU A 10 -22.05 20.37 -18.48
CA LEU A 10 -20.95 20.63 -17.55
C LEU A 10 -20.89 19.58 -16.44
N LEU A 11 -22.04 19.23 -15.85
CA LEU A 11 -22.13 18.25 -14.78
C LEU A 11 -21.73 16.84 -15.24
N VAL A 12 -22.21 16.41 -16.42
CA VAL A 12 -21.83 15.11 -17.00
C VAL A 12 -20.34 15.08 -17.32
N THR A 13 -19.80 16.17 -17.86
CA THR A 13 -18.36 16.30 -18.13
C THR A 13 -17.55 16.22 -16.84
N LEU A 14 -17.98 16.89 -15.77
CA LEU A 14 -17.32 16.85 -14.47
C LEU A 14 -17.35 15.44 -13.86
N CYS A 15 -18.47 14.72 -13.96
CA CYS A 15 -18.57 13.33 -13.50
C CYS A 15 -17.70 12.36 -14.31
N LEU A 16 -17.49 12.61 -15.61
CA LEU A 16 -16.61 11.81 -16.45
C LEU A 16 -15.12 12.09 -16.17
N ILE A 17 -14.77 13.32 -15.77
CA ILE A 17 -13.40 13.72 -15.42
C ILE A 17 -13.08 13.42 -13.96
N ALA A 18 -14.08 13.19 -13.11
CA ALA A 18 -13.92 12.65 -11.76
C ALA A 18 -13.46 11.19 -11.83
N THR A 19 -12.27 10.97 -12.38
CA THR A 19 -11.56 9.71 -12.32
C THR A 19 -11.41 9.35 -10.85
N HIS A 20 -11.93 8.19 -10.51
CA HIS A 20 -11.85 7.52 -9.24
C HIS A 20 -10.64 7.88 -8.38
N ALA A 21 -10.79 8.90 -7.54
CA ALA A 21 -9.95 9.08 -6.36
C ALA A 21 -10.37 8.02 -5.33
N TYR A 22 -10.11 6.75 -5.62
CA TYR A 22 -10.13 5.74 -4.57
C TYR A 22 -8.99 6.09 -3.61
N ALA A 23 -9.31 6.16 -2.32
CA ALA A 23 -8.29 6.24 -1.29
C ALA A 23 -7.34 5.05 -1.50
N GLN A 24 -6.12 5.33 -1.94
CA GLN A 24 -5.11 4.29 -2.07
C GLN A 24 -4.63 3.95 -0.67
N GLY A 25 -4.55 2.64 -0.36
CA GLY A 25 -3.94 2.20 0.88
C GLY A 25 -2.52 2.74 1.01
N SER A 26 -2.18 3.19 2.21
CA SER A 26 -0.83 3.52 2.62
C SER A 26 -0.32 2.50 3.62
N LEU A 27 1.00 2.33 3.66
CA LEU A 27 1.68 1.59 4.72
C LEU A 27 2.10 2.60 5.79
N GLU A 28 1.61 2.40 7.01
CA GLU A 28 2.15 3.07 8.19
C GLU A 28 3.24 2.19 8.78
N LEU A 29 4.45 2.73 8.89
CA LEU A 29 5.60 2.08 9.48
C LEU A 29 6.04 2.90 10.68
N ASP A 30 5.82 2.36 11.88
CA ASP A 30 6.35 2.92 13.11
C ASP A 30 7.55 2.09 13.56
N THR A 31 8.67 2.77 13.80
CA THR A 31 9.86 2.18 14.40
C THR A 31 10.35 3.14 15.47
N ASP A 32 10.41 2.68 16.72
CA ASP A 32 10.84 3.47 17.87
C ASP A 32 10.06 4.80 18.04
N GLY A 33 8.74 4.77 17.82
CA GLY A 33 7.86 5.94 17.96
C GLY A 33 8.02 6.98 16.84
N THR A 34 8.66 6.61 15.74
CA THR A 34 8.84 7.45 14.55
C THR A 34 7.95 6.94 13.40
N PRO A 35 6.68 7.35 13.33
CA PRO A 35 5.77 6.90 12.28
C PRO A 35 6.13 7.51 10.92
N ARG A 36 6.13 6.66 9.90
CA ARG A 36 6.34 7.01 8.49
C ARG A 36 5.19 6.47 7.66
N VAL A 37 4.62 7.32 6.81
CA VAL A 37 3.53 6.92 5.90
C VAL A 37 4.09 6.76 4.49
N LEU A 38 4.01 5.55 3.95
CA LEU A 38 4.49 5.21 2.62
C LEU A 38 3.29 4.97 1.69
N THR A 39 3.17 5.77 0.64
CA THR A 39 2.12 5.59 -0.36
C THR A 39 2.45 4.42 -1.28
N ARG A 40 1.41 3.79 -1.84
CA ARG A 40 1.58 2.75 -2.86
C ARG A 40 2.46 3.22 -4.03
N GLN A 41 2.23 4.44 -4.51
CA GLN A 41 3.02 5.03 -5.61
C GLN A 41 4.49 5.17 -5.24
N ALA A 42 4.79 5.63 -4.02
CA ALA A 42 6.17 5.74 -3.54
C ALA A 42 6.85 4.37 -3.44
N LEU A 43 6.16 3.36 -2.91
CA LEU A 43 6.67 1.98 -2.82
C LEU A 43 6.96 1.39 -4.21
N LEU A 44 6.04 1.56 -5.16
CA LEU A 44 6.20 1.05 -6.53
C LEU A 44 7.29 1.77 -7.33
N ALA A 45 7.59 3.02 -6.98
CA ALA A 45 8.63 3.81 -7.64
C ALA A 45 10.05 3.51 -7.13
N ARG A 46 10.21 2.72 -6.06
CA ARG A 46 11.53 2.39 -5.53
C ARG A 46 12.34 1.56 -6.52
N ALA A 47 13.64 1.84 -6.59
CA ALA A 47 14.57 1.14 -7.48
C ALA A 47 14.76 -0.34 -7.11
N ASP A 48 14.58 -0.69 -5.83
CA ASP A 48 14.68 -2.05 -5.31
C ASP A 48 13.35 -2.82 -5.38
N ALA A 49 12.28 -2.23 -5.94
CA ALA A 49 11.05 -2.96 -6.19
C ALA A 49 11.30 -4.05 -7.25
N THR A 50 11.00 -5.29 -6.88
CA THR A 50 11.30 -6.49 -7.69
C THR A 50 10.10 -7.41 -7.78
N ASP A 51 10.09 -8.28 -8.79
CA ASP A 51 9.08 -9.32 -8.89
C ASP A 51 9.52 -10.54 -8.07
N ILE A 52 8.62 -11.04 -7.22
CA ILE A 52 8.79 -12.30 -6.48
C ILE A 52 7.75 -13.31 -6.94
N HIS A 53 8.16 -14.58 -6.97
CA HIS A 53 7.26 -15.69 -7.25
C HIS A 53 6.93 -16.44 -5.96
N VAL A 54 5.63 -16.52 -5.64
CA VAL A 54 5.11 -17.24 -4.48
C VAL A 54 4.38 -18.48 -5.01
N PRO A 55 4.99 -19.67 -4.96
CA PRO A 55 4.43 -20.87 -5.59
C PRO A 55 3.17 -21.40 -4.87
N HIS A 56 3.04 -21.11 -3.57
CA HIS A 56 1.94 -21.61 -2.73
C HIS A 56 1.34 -20.47 -1.91
N ASP A 57 0.69 -19.51 -2.60
CA ASP A 57 0.01 -18.42 -1.92
C ASP A 57 -1.25 -18.93 -1.20
N ILE A 58 -1.32 -18.75 0.13
CA ILE A 58 -2.42 -19.24 0.95
C ILE A 58 -3.70 -18.41 0.75
N ALA A 59 -3.57 -17.12 0.46
CA ALA A 59 -4.72 -16.23 0.29
C ALA A 59 -5.48 -16.51 -1.00
N TYR A 60 -4.76 -16.82 -2.09
CA TYR A 60 -5.33 -17.08 -3.41
C TYR A 60 -5.36 -18.56 -3.81
N GLY A 61 -4.67 -19.44 -3.08
CA GLY A 61 -4.67 -20.89 -3.30
C GLY A 61 -3.99 -21.33 -4.60
N ARG A 62 -3.12 -20.50 -5.20
CA ARG A 62 -2.42 -20.77 -6.46
C ARG A 62 -1.07 -20.05 -6.53
N PRO A 63 -0.17 -20.41 -7.45
CA PRO A 63 1.05 -19.65 -7.68
C PRO A 63 0.72 -18.20 -8.06
N MET A 64 1.40 -17.25 -7.41
CA MET A 64 1.24 -15.82 -7.64
C MET A 64 2.60 -15.17 -7.91
N THR A 65 2.58 -14.08 -8.68
CA THR A 65 3.75 -13.22 -8.86
C THR A 65 3.38 -11.83 -8.36
N PHE A 66 4.23 -11.26 -7.51
CA PHE A 66 4.01 -9.96 -6.89
C PHE A 66 5.16 -9.01 -7.20
N ARG A 67 4.84 -7.75 -7.46
CA ARG A 67 5.80 -6.64 -7.41
C ARG A 67 5.95 -6.22 -5.95
N ALA A 68 7.09 -6.51 -5.34
CA ALA A 68 7.35 -6.34 -3.91
C ALA A 68 8.56 -5.42 -3.65
N VAL A 69 8.58 -4.81 -2.48
CA VAL A 69 9.73 -4.06 -1.95
C VAL A 69 10.30 -4.86 -0.78
N PRO A 70 11.64 -5.06 -0.70
CA PRO A 70 12.25 -5.71 0.45
C PRO A 70 11.93 -4.96 1.75
N PHE A 71 11.24 -5.61 2.70
CA PHE A 71 10.81 -4.95 3.94
C PHE A 71 11.99 -4.43 4.77
N ALA A 72 13.09 -5.18 4.84
CA ALA A 72 14.32 -4.75 5.52
C ALA A 72 14.85 -3.40 4.97
N ALA A 73 14.72 -3.15 3.67
CA ALA A 73 15.13 -1.89 3.05
C ALA A 73 14.16 -0.73 3.34
N LEU A 74 12.99 -0.98 3.93
CA LEU A 74 12.09 0.04 4.48
C LEU A 74 12.46 0.44 5.91
N LEU A 75 13.06 -0.48 6.68
CA LEU A 75 13.49 -0.24 8.05
C LEU A 75 14.74 0.66 8.10
N GLY A 76 15.61 0.58 7.09
CA GLY A 76 16.85 1.35 7.01
C GLY A 76 17.85 0.91 8.09
N ASP A 77 18.68 1.85 8.55
CA ASP A 77 19.68 1.59 9.59
C ASP A 77 19.11 1.68 11.02
N THR A 78 17.78 1.74 11.16
CA THR A 78 17.14 1.81 12.47
C THR A 78 17.38 0.49 13.24
N PRO A 79 18.03 0.53 14.41
CA PRO A 79 18.24 -0.67 15.21
C PRO A 79 16.90 -1.23 15.65
N LEU A 80 16.69 -2.52 15.40
CA LEU A 80 15.54 -3.24 15.96
C LEU A 80 15.95 -3.88 17.30
N PRO A 81 15.04 -3.94 18.28
CA PRO A 81 15.30 -4.66 19.52
C PRO A 81 15.54 -6.15 19.23
N ALA A 82 16.58 -6.73 19.84
CA ALA A 82 17.02 -8.10 19.58
C ALA A 82 15.98 -9.17 19.99
N ASP A 83 15.11 -8.84 20.93
CA ASP A 83 13.96 -9.62 21.42
C ASP A 83 12.62 -9.02 20.94
N GLY A 84 12.68 -8.15 19.94
CA GLY A 84 11.53 -7.48 19.36
C GLY A 84 10.71 -8.38 18.44
N VAL A 85 9.47 -7.94 18.18
CA VAL A 85 8.58 -8.54 17.21
C VAL A 85 8.09 -7.46 16.26
N LEU A 86 8.11 -7.73 14.96
CA LEU A 86 7.45 -6.89 13.97
C LEU A 86 5.98 -7.30 13.90
N GLU A 87 5.08 -6.39 14.28
CA GLU A 87 3.64 -6.56 14.05
C GLU A 87 3.24 -5.91 12.73
N THR A 88 2.48 -6.64 11.93
CA THR A 88 1.85 -6.15 10.71
C THR A 88 0.35 -6.20 10.88
N ARG A 89 -0.35 -5.10 10.57
CA ARG A 89 -1.81 -5.01 10.67
C ARG A 89 -2.41 -4.62 9.33
N ALA A 90 -3.33 -5.43 8.83
CA ALA A 90 -4.09 -5.14 7.63
C ALA A 90 -5.26 -4.18 7.91
N ALA A 91 -5.81 -3.57 6.86
CA ALA A 91 -6.87 -2.56 6.95
C ALA A 91 -8.20 -3.13 7.50
N ASP A 92 -8.40 -4.44 7.45
CA ASP A 92 -9.53 -5.15 8.06
C ASP A 92 -9.33 -5.45 9.56
N GLY A 93 -8.18 -5.08 10.12
CA GLY A 93 -7.81 -5.28 11.51
C GLY A 93 -7.12 -6.61 11.80
N PHE A 94 -6.90 -7.47 10.80
CA PHE A 94 -6.10 -8.69 10.99
C PHE A 94 -4.65 -8.32 11.30
N ALA A 95 -4.08 -8.94 12.33
CA ALA A 95 -2.69 -8.71 12.75
C ALA A 95 -1.88 -10.01 12.72
N ALA A 96 -0.64 -9.91 12.25
CA ALA A 96 0.33 -10.99 12.23
C ALA A 96 1.68 -10.49 12.73
N GLN A 97 2.43 -11.39 13.36
CA GLN A 97 3.70 -11.07 14.02
C GLN A 97 4.85 -11.85 13.38
N LEU A 98 5.97 -11.17 13.16
CA LEU A 98 7.23 -11.73 12.68
C LEU A 98 8.30 -11.57 13.79
N PRO A 99 8.76 -12.67 14.39
CA PRO A 99 9.90 -12.66 15.32
C PRO A 99 11.20 -12.17 14.64
N LEU A 100 12.08 -11.50 15.39
CA LEU A 100 13.31 -10.87 14.88
C LEU A 100 14.61 -11.65 15.18
N ASP A 101 14.48 -12.88 15.66
CA ASP A 101 15.55 -13.82 16.05
C ASP A 101 16.16 -14.63 14.90
#